data_AF-A0A3B9UCA4-F1
#
_entry.id   AF-A0A3B9UCA4-F1
#
_cell.length_a   1.000
_cell.length_b   1.000
_cell.length_c   1.000
_cell.angle_alpha   90.00
_cell.angle_beta   90.00
_cell.angle_gamma   90.00
#
_symmetry.space_group_name_H-M   'P 1'
#
loop_
_entity.id
_entity.type
_entity.pdbx_description
1 polymer ?
#
loop_
_entity_poly.entity_id
_entity_poly.type
_entity_poly.pdbx_seq_one_letter_code
_entity_poly.pdbx_strand_id
1 'polypeptide(L)' 'HVLTRKPMSASPAELEENPRSRSARLRAAEKIEVSRG' A
#
# COMPACT_ATOMS: atom_id res chain seq x y z
N HIS A 1 -5.08 -11.69 5.46
CA HIS A 1 -5.64 -10.53 6.19
C HIS A 1 -5.22 -9.24 5.48
N VAL A 2 -6.14 -8.33 5.14
CA VAL A 2 -5.80 -7.10 4.40
C VAL A 2 -5.44 -5.98 5.38
N LEU A 3 -4.23 -5.45 5.27
CA LEU A 3 -3.72 -4.42 6.19
C LEU A 3 -4.14 -3.02 5.75
N THR A 4 -4.09 -2.74 4.44
CA THR A 4 -4.45 -1.44 3.88
C THR A 4 -5.83 -1.51 3.21
N ARG A 5 -6.88 -1.13 3.93
CA ARG A 5 -8.26 -1.09 3.36
C ARG A 5 -8.39 -0.09 2.21
N LYS A 6 -7.72 1.06 2.34
CA LYS A 6 -7.54 2.06 1.27
C LYS A 6 -6.06 2.08 0.86
N PRO A 7 -5.75 2.33 -0.42
CA PRO A 7 -4.36 2.42 -0.86
C PRO A 7 -3.64 3.59 -0.18
N MET A 8 -2.40 3.38 0.24
CA MET A 8 -1.54 4.46 0.71
C MET A 8 -0.93 5.21 -0.47
N SER A 9 -0.75 6.52 -0.31
CA SER A 9 -0.24 7.43 -1.34
C SER A 9 1.04 8.09 -0.84
N ALA A 10 1.88 8.53 -1.76
CA ALA A 10 3.09 9.29 -1.44
C ALA A 10 2.76 10.60 -0.71
N SER A 11 3.69 11.07 0.11
CA SER A 11 3.56 12.34 0.82
C SER A 11 3.75 13.54 -0.13
N PRO A 12 3.28 14.75 0.20
CA PRO A 12 3.49 15.93 -0.65
C PRO A 12 4.96 16.19 -0.98
N ALA A 13 5.86 16.10 0.01
CA ALA A 13 7.30 16.31 -0.20
C ALA A 13 7.91 15.29 -1.18
N GLU A 14 7.51 14.01 -1.09
CA GLU A 14 7.96 12.98 -2.04
C GLU A 14 7.48 13.26 -3.46
N LEU A 15 6.29 13.83 -3.63
CA LEU A 15 5.75 14.18 -4.95
C LEU A 15 6.48 15.34 -5.61
N GLU A 16 7.06 16.25 -4.82
CA GLU A 16 7.90 17.34 -5.30
C GLU A 16 9.27 16.83 -5.74
N GLU A 17 9.93 16.01 -4.91
CA GLU A 17 11.25 15.44 -5.20
C GLU A 17 11.21 14.38 -6.31
N ASN A 18 10.14 13.59 -6.35
CA ASN A 18 9.96 12.49 -7.29
C ASN A 18 8.56 12.50 -7.91
N PRO A 19 8.36 13.26 -9.00
CA PRO A 19 7.08 13.35 -9.70
C PRO A 19 6.51 12.01 -10.17
N ARG A 20 7.36 10.99 -10.38
CA ARG A 20 6.91 9.63 -10.78
C ARG A 20 6.12 8.92 -9.68
N SER A 21 6.24 9.33 -8.42
CA SER A 21 5.48 8.76 -7.30
C SER A 21 4.00 9.16 -7.32
N ARG A 22 3.58 10.14 -8.13
CA ARG A 22 2.20 10.68 -8.16
C ARG A 22 1.11 9.65 -8.45
N SER A 23 1.42 8.63 -9.24
CA SER A 23 0.48 7.55 -9.57
C SER A 23 0.61 6.32 -8.66
N ALA A 24 1.62 6.25 -7.80
CA ALA A 24 1.89 5.09 -6.97
C ALA A 24 0.79 4.89 -5.90
N ARG A 25 0.35 3.65 -5.72
CA ARG A 25 -0.67 3.25 -4.73
C ARG A 25 -0.23 1.97 -4.02
N LEU A 26 0.24 2.10 -2.78
CA LEU A 26 0.71 0.96 -2.00
C LEU A 26 -0.48 0.21 -1.38
N ARG A 27 -0.45 -1.12 -1.47
CA ARG A 27 -1.36 -2.01 -0.75
C ARG A 27 -0.58 -3.15 -0.10
N ALA A 28 -0.99 -3.53 1.10
CA ALA A 28 -0.37 -4.60 1.86
C ALA A 28 -1.42 -5.57 2.42
N ALA A 29 -1.04 -6.85 2.47
CA ALA A 29 -1.79 -7.92 3.08
C ALA A 29 -0.83 -8.89 3.74
N GLU A 30 -1.30 -9.52 4.81
CA GLU A 30 -0.61 -10.58 5.52
C GLU A 30 -1.18 -11.94 5.08
N LYS A 31 -0.29 -12.91 4.85
CA LYS A 31 -0.68 -14.29 4.61
C LYS A 31 -1.22 -14.88 5.90
N ILE A 32 -2.42 -15.44 5.86
CA ILE A 32 -3.00 -16.18 6.99
C ILE A 32 -2.91 -17.67 6.68
N GLU A 33 -2.53 -18.46 7.68
CA GLU A 33 -2.71 -19.91 7.62
C GLU A 33 -4.19 -20.23 7.76
N VAL A 34 -4.68 -21.11 6.90
CA VAL A 34 -6.06 -21.61 6.97
C VAL A 34 -5.96 -23.04 7.47
N SER A 35 -6.31 -23.26 8.73
CA SER A 35 -6.58 -24.60 9.24
C SER A 35 -7.83 -25.12 8.53
N ARG A 36 -7.64 -26.07 7.61
CA ARG A 36 -8.74 -26.84 7.05
C ARG A 36 -9.10 -27.91 8.08
N GLY A 37 -10.26 -27.76 8.70
CA GLY A 37 -10.90 -28.84 9.46
C GLY A 37 -11.38 -29.95 8.53
#